data_AF-A0A933ISA9-F1
#
_entry.id   AF-A0A933ISA9-F1
#
_cell.length_a   1.000
_cell.length_b   1.000
_cell.length_c   1.000
_cell.angle_alpha   90.00
_cell.angle_beta   90.00
_cell.angle_gamma   90.00
#
_symmetry.space_group_name_H-M   'P 1'
#
loop_
_entity.id
_entity.type
_entity.pdbx_description
1 polymer ?
#
loop_
_entity_poly.entity_id
_entity_poly.type
_entity_poly.pdbx_seq_one_letter_code
_entity_poly.pdbx_strand_id
1 'polypeptide(L)'
;MRSNLSTGNNAIRGAAFGSALLCVCLSVACSFGLGFALTSENNRALFERQAIVEQLNLLSVPGAALGDELRSVASAAYAALFYAFSLGLGLPVLFLPWLYFFRGPGTRRAVKWLLLLFIMTALGCSLNRHEVAFRESAFVLGTGCWLYIWLFRSGSNTIPELKEILRRLPGFTGAVLLPALIALNSGIHDFKSVRDALLLSNDWGRPANDFYYRYTLMAAEPIKHPARKTQPLCLAPRAQFEEQEWRQLERVLNRNGVILVGGSLEDSEADWDWILKKEHPYLVVSEPGAGREERIEMSRISFLPELLVHEEWNASKAGLCFWIGLSLFVGIPGAMIGGAAWVLTRLVRGLGRLVGRPSSLVGEAVLPIGAVLLIGFHLLFPFPADAETLTRLALCEHGWAQVRAVRLLGEAMGSGFRDPGVLLRLLNDPDIRVRYWAARMVRGNEGKPVMNRLIDNLELSCVHVAGASARGLERFHSSEAVRALRRTYRTRTDWYVRDVVYRALRSNGRTHLSESG
;
A
#
# COMPACT_ATOMS: atom_id res chain seq x y z
N MET A 1 16.36 -53.56 -12.31
CA MET A 1 16.55 -52.34 -13.13
C MET A 1 15.57 -51.19 -12.87
N ARG A 2 14.30 -51.41 -12.46
CA ARG A 2 13.35 -50.30 -12.17
C ARG A 2 13.63 -49.50 -10.87
N SER A 3 14.37 -50.04 -9.89
CA SER A 3 14.65 -49.33 -8.61
C SER A 3 15.66 -48.19 -8.76
N ASN A 4 16.61 -48.28 -9.69
CA ASN A 4 17.67 -47.26 -9.86
C ASN A 4 17.21 -45.98 -10.58
N LEU A 5 16.06 -45.99 -11.26
CA LEU A 5 15.49 -44.80 -11.91
C LEU A 5 14.73 -43.88 -10.92
N SER A 6 14.32 -44.42 -9.77
CA SER A 6 13.58 -43.67 -8.74
C SER A 6 14.49 -42.70 -7.97
N THR A 7 15.71 -43.12 -7.65
CA THR A 7 16.66 -42.34 -6.84
C THR A 7 17.18 -41.10 -7.57
N GLY A 8 17.43 -41.19 -8.88
CA GLY A 8 17.88 -40.05 -9.70
C GLY A 8 16.87 -38.90 -9.77
N ASN A 9 15.57 -39.21 -9.83
CA ASN A 9 14.52 -38.18 -9.93
C ASN A 9 14.35 -37.35 -8.64
N ASN A 10 14.64 -37.92 -7.48
CA ASN A 10 14.54 -37.19 -6.20
C ASN A 10 15.70 -36.20 -6.02
N ALA A 11 16.91 -36.57 -6.43
CA ALA A 11 18.08 -35.67 -6.36
C ALA A 11 17.90 -34.43 -7.25
N ILE A 12 17.38 -34.61 -8.48
CA ILE A 12 17.15 -33.52 -9.43
C ILE A 12 16.08 -32.54 -8.91
N ARG A 13 15.00 -33.04 -8.31
CA ARG A 13 13.94 -32.21 -7.72
C ARG A 13 14.44 -31.37 -6.54
N GLY A 14 15.31 -31.94 -5.70
CA GLY A 14 15.94 -31.22 -4.59
C GLY A 14 16.80 -30.04 -5.06
N ALA A 15 17.60 -30.25 -6.12
CA ALA A 15 18.45 -29.20 -6.68
C ALA A 15 17.65 -28.03 -7.29
N ALA A 16 16.56 -28.32 -8.01
CA ALA A 16 15.71 -27.29 -8.60
C ALA A 16 15.03 -26.42 -7.53
N PHE A 17 14.46 -27.05 -6.50
CA PHE A 17 13.84 -26.34 -5.39
C PHE A 17 14.87 -25.49 -4.61
N GLY A 18 16.03 -26.06 -4.28
CA GLY A 18 17.10 -25.35 -3.61
C GLY A 18 17.57 -24.10 -4.38
N SER A 19 17.70 -24.22 -5.71
CA SER A 19 18.06 -23.05 -6.54
C SER A 19 16.97 -21.96 -6.57
N ALA A 20 15.68 -22.35 -6.58
CA ALA A 20 14.57 -21.39 -6.58
C ALA A 20 14.48 -20.67 -5.23
N LEU A 21 14.63 -21.40 -4.13
CA LEU A 21 14.68 -20.82 -2.79
C LEU A 21 15.86 -19.84 -2.65
N LEU A 22 17.05 -20.22 -3.12
CA LEU A 22 18.21 -19.34 -3.13
C LEU A 22 17.95 -18.05 -3.92
N CYS A 23 17.32 -18.16 -5.10
CA CYS A 23 16.90 -17.00 -5.89
C CYS A 23 15.99 -16.07 -5.09
N VAL A 24 14.96 -16.61 -4.43
CA VAL A 24 14.04 -15.81 -3.59
C VAL A 24 14.80 -15.14 -2.45
N CYS A 25 15.65 -15.87 -1.72
CA CYS A 25 16.43 -15.32 -0.61
C CYS A 25 17.33 -14.15 -1.06
N LEU A 26 17.98 -14.28 -2.22
CA LEU A 26 18.84 -13.25 -2.77
C LEU A 26 18.05 -12.03 -3.27
N SER A 27 16.88 -12.24 -3.89
CA SER A 27 15.97 -11.14 -4.25
C SER A 27 15.44 -10.39 -3.02
N VAL A 28 15.12 -11.11 -1.94
CA VAL A 28 14.71 -10.54 -0.64
C VAL A 28 15.86 -9.71 -0.04
N ALA A 29 17.07 -10.28 0.03
CA ALA A 29 18.24 -9.57 0.57
C ALA A 29 18.60 -8.32 -0.24
N CYS A 30 18.54 -8.40 -1.57
CA CYS A 30 18.81 -7.26 -2.45
C CYS A 30 17.76 -6.15 -2.29
N SER A 31 16.46 -6.51 -2.28
CA SER A 31 15.37 -5.56 -2.01
C SER A 31 15.50 -4.91 -0.65
N PHE A 32 15.88 -5.68 0.37
CA PHE A 32 16.10 -5.17 1.71
C PHE A 32 17.23 -4.15 1.73
N GLY A 33 18.38 -4.46 1.12
CA GLY A 33 19.52 -3.53 1.07
C GLY A 33 19.19 -2.22 0.35
N LEU A 34 18.53 -2.31 -0.81
CA LEU A 34 18.09 -1.13 -1.56
C LEU A 34 17.00 -0.33 -0.81
N GLY A 35 16.03 -1.03 -0.22
CA GLY A 35 14.98 -0.44 0.61
C GLY A 35 15.54 0.26 1.84
N PHE A 36 16.55 -0.31 2.48
CA PHE A 36 17.23 0.25 3.64
C PHE A 36 17.96 1.54 3.28
N ALA A 37 18.75 1.55 2.19
CA ALA A 37 19.43 2.75 1.73
C ALA A 37 18.42 3.88 1.40
N LEU A 38 17.38 3.56 0.63
CA LEU A 38 16.34 4.52 0.24
C LEU A 38 15.59 5.10 1.44
N THR A 39 15.20 4.25 2.40
CA THR A 39 14.46 4.69 3.58
C THR A 39 15.34 5.45 4.57
N SER A 40 16.61 5.08 4.71
CA SER A 40 17.56 5.81 5.57
C SER A 40 17.81 7.23 5.04
N GLU A 41 18.02 7.39 3.74
CA GLU A 41 18.19 8.70 3.10
C GLU A 41 16.91 9.54 3.27
N ASN A 42 15.76 8.98 2.94
CA ASN A 42 14.49 9.69 3.05
C ASN A 42 14.11 10.04 4.50
N ASN A 43 14.44 9.18 5.47
CA ASN A 43 14.19 9.49 6.89
C ASN A 43 15.01 10.68 7.36
N ARG A 44 16.25 10.82 6.88
CA ARG A 44 17.09 12.00 7.14
C ARG A 44 16.49 13.25 6.51
N ALA A 45 16.12 13.17 5.23
CA ALA A 45 15.47 14.28 4.52
C ALA A 45 14.15 14.72 5.20
N LEU A 46 13.36 13.76 5.67
CA LEU A 46 12.15 14.02 6.46
C LEU A 46 12.45 14.73 7.78
N PHE A 47 13.52 14.32 8.46
CA PHE A 47 13.93 14.96 9.71
C PHE A 47 14.33 16.43 9.48
N GLU A 48 15.10 16.70 8.44
CA GLU A 48 15.50 18.07 8.05
C GLU A 48 14.27 18.91 7.64
N ARG A 49 13.35 18.33 6.88
CA ARG A 49 12.07 18.95 6.54
C ARG A 49 11.25 19.33 7.78
N GLN A 50 11.22 18.49 8.81
CA GLN A 50 10.50 18.81 10.05
C GLN A 50 11.05 20.06 10.72
N ALA A 51 12.37 20.22 10.75
CA ALA A 51 13.01 21.40 11.31
C ALA A 51 12.59 22.68 10.58
N ILE A 52 12.53 22.65 9.24
CA ILE A 52 12.05 23.77 8.43
C ILE A 52 10.59 24.11 8.74
N VAL A 53 9.72 23.10 8.75
CA VAL A 53 8.28 23.31 9.03
C VAL A 53 8.06 23.87 10.44
N GLU A 54 8.84 23.42 11.42
CA GLU A 54 8.78 23.95 12.79
C GLU A 54 9.28 25.40 12.88
N GLN A 55 10.34 25.76 12.15
CA GLN A 55 10.82 27.14 12.04
C GLN A 55 9.78 28.09 11.43
N LEU A 56 8.90 27.57 10.59
CA LEU A 56 7.75 28.30 10.04
C LEU A 56 6.54 28.36 10.99
N ASN A 57 6.68 27.91 12.23
CA ASN A 57 5.62 27.83 13.25
C ASN A 57 4.42 26.97 12.83
N LEU A 58 4.66 25.95 11.99
CA LEU A 58 3.66 24.99 11.54
C LEU A 58 3.82 23.65 12.27
N LEU A 59 2.71 22.90 12.37
CA LEU A 59 2.72 21.54 12.89
C LEU A 59 3.45 20.60 11.92
N SER A 60 4.64 20.09 12.27
CA SER A 60 5.46 19.16 11.46
C SER A 60 5.02 17.69 11.51
N VAL A 61 4.87 17.01 10.37
CA VAL A 61 4.49 15.60 10.26
C VAL A 61 5.68 14.77 9.76
N PRO A 62 6.07 13.65 10.41
CA PRO A 62 5.47 13.08 11.61
C PRO A 62 5.60 13.91 12.89
N GLY A 63 6.60 14.78 13.01
CA GLY A 63 6.81 15.73 14.11
C GLY A 63 7.84 15.30 15.13
N ALA A 64 8.35 16.26 15.91
CA ALA A 64 9.53 16.09 16.79
C ALA A 64 9.55 14.83 17.67
N ALA A 65 8.39 14.37 18.18
CA ALA A 65 8.31 13.15 18.99
C ALA A 65 8.78 11.86 18.26
N LEU A 66 8.82 11.86 16.92
CA LEU A 66 9.34 10.77 16.10
C LEU A 66 10.75 11.04 15.55
N GLY A 67 11.41 12.14 15.98
CA GLY A 67 12.74 12.52 15.49
C GLY A 67 13.80 11.43 15.72
N ASP A 68 13.81 10.83 16.92
CA ASP A 68 14.72 9.72 17.25
C ASP A 68 14.40 8.47 16.43
N GLU A 69 13.11 8.20 16.17
CA GLU A 69 12.69 7.06 15.36
C GLU A 69 13.07 7.24 13.89
N LEU A 70 12.97 8.44 13.33
CA LEU A 70 13.43 8.73 11.96
C LEU A 70 14.95 8.52 11.82
N ARG A 71 15.72 8.96 12.80
CA ARG A 71 17.19 8.79 12.80
C ARG A 71 17.64 7.36 13.10
N SER A 72 16.75 6.52 13.61
CA SER A 72 17.08 5.16 14.02
C SER A 72 17.30 4.24 12.82
N VAL A 73 18.44 3.56 12.81
CA VAL A 73 18.77 2.49 11.85
C VAL A 73 17.72 1.37 11.88
N ALA A 74 17.20 1.04 13.06
CA ALA A 74 16.18 0.00 13.20
C ALA A 74 14.89 0.36 12.45
N SER A 75 14.51 1.63 12.48
CA SER A 75 13.33 2.16 11.81
C SER A 75 13.44 2.03 10.29
N ALA A 76 14.58 2.44 9.72
CA ALA A 76 14.89 2.23 8.30
C ALA A 76 14.92 0.74 7.93
N ALA A 77 15.49 -0.12 8.78
CA ALA A 77 15.49 -1.57 8.55
C ALA A 77 14.08 -2.17 8.55
N TYR A 78 13.21 -1.78 9.49
CA TYR A 78 11.82 -2.23 9.51
C TYR A 78 11.01 -1.71 8.32
N ALA A 79 11.25 -0.46 7.90
CA ALA A 79 10.68 0.07 6.67
C ALA A 79 11.19 -0.69 5.43
N ALA A 80 12.46 -1.08 5.40
CA ALA A 80 13.06 -1.87 4.32
C ALA A 80 12.46 -3.27 4.17
N LEU A 81 11.96 -3.87 5.25
CA LEU A 81 11.22 -5.14 5.18
C LEU A 81 9.99 -5.05 4.27
N PHE A 82 9.36 -3.87 4.15
CA PHE A 82 8.27 -3.68 3.20
C PHE A 82 8.72 -3.94 1.76
N TYR A 83 9.87 -3.38 1.36
CA TYR A 83 10.47 -3.63 0.04
C TYR A 83 10.93 -5.08 -0.12
N ALA A 84 11.51 -5.66 0.93
CA ALA A 84 11.95 -7.05 0.94
C ALA A 84 10.79 -8.03 0.68
N PHE A 85 9.64 -7.83 1.31
CA PHE A 85 8.48 -8.68 1.12
C PHE A 85 7.71 -8.35 -0.16
N SER A 86 7.45 -7.06 -0.42
CA SER A 86 6.73 -6.66 -1.63
C SER A 86 7.53 -7.03 -2.88
N LEU A 87 8.71 -6.48 -3.10
CA LEU A 87 9.47 -6.70 -4.33
C LEU A 87 10.30 -7.99 -4.26
N GLY A 88 11.03 -8.18 -3.16
CA GLY A 88 12.01 -9.25 -3.04
C GLY A 88 11.42 -10.66 -2.96
N LEU A 89 10.28 -10.83 -2.28
CA LEU A 89 9.55 -12.09 -2.26
C LEU A 89 8.51 -12.13 -3.38
N GLY A 90 7.72 -11.07 -3.52
CA GLY A 90 6.55 -11.14 -4.38
C GLY A 90 6.85 -11.09 -5.88
N LEU A 91 7.93 -10.42 -6.36
CA LEU A 91 8.31 -10.49 -7.78
C LEU A 91 8.81 -11.89 -8.17
N PRO A 92 9.72 -12.54 -7.43
CA PRO A 92 10.08 -13.93 -7.72
C PRO A 92 8.88 -14.87 -7.70
N VAL A 93 8.00 -14.73 -6.71
CA VAL A 93 6.76 -15.50 -6.64
C VAL A 93 5.90 -15.30 -7.90
N LEU A 94 5.81 -14.07 -8.40
CA LEU A 94 5.05 -13.75 -9.59
C LEU A 94 5.67 -14.38 -10.84
N PHE A 95 6.98 -14.31 -11.00
CA PHE A 95 7.66 -14.70 -12.25
C PHE A 95 8.14 -16.16 -12.28
N LEU A 96 8.55 -16.77 -11.16
CA LEU A 96 9.08 -18.13 -11.12
C LEU A 96 8.14 -19.18 -11.74
N PRO A 97 6.80 -19.16 -11.51
CA PRO A 97 5.89 -20.09 -12.16
C PRO A 97 5.95 -20.01 -13.69
N TRP A 98 6.00 -18.79 -14.24
CA TRP A 98 6.10 -18.55 -15.67
C TRP A 98 7.46 -19.00 -16.22
N LEU A 99 8.55 -18.61 -15.55
CA LEU A 99 9.91 -18.93 -15.95
C LEU A 99 10.21 -20.43 -15.84
N TYR A 100 9.55 -21.15 -14.94
CA TYR A 100 9.67 -22.59 -14.81
C TYR A 100 9.32 -23.32 -16.11
N PHE A 101 8.34 -22.84 -16.88
CA PHE A 101 7.96 -23.43 -18.17
C PHE A 101 9.06 -23.33 -19.23
N PHE A 102 9.90 -22.30 -19.15
CA PHE A 102 10.99 -22.05 -20.09
C PHE A 102 12.33 -22.60 -19.61
N ARG A 103 12.37 -23.30 -18.47
CA ARG A 103 13.62 -23.80 -17.87
C ARG A 103 14.18 -25.02 -18.60
N GLY A 104 13.35 -25.80 -19.30
CA GLY A 104 13.73 -27.09 -19.89
C GLY A 104 14.90 -27.05 -20.90
N PRO A 105 15.66 -28.13 -21.09
CA PRO A 105 16.77 -28.25 -22.05
C PRO A 105 16.33 -28.10 -23.51
N GLY A 106 15.08 -28.45 -23.82
CA GLY A 106 14.51 -28.33 -25.16
C GLY A 106 14.16 -26.88 -25.53
N THR A 107 14.08 -25.98 -24.54
CA THR A 107 13.95 -24.55 -24.81
C THR A 107 15.29 -24.02 -25.31
N ARG A 108 15.34 -23.68 -26.60
CA ARG A 108 16.54 -23.09 -27.23
C ARG A 108 17.01 -21.91 -26.37
N ARG A 109 18.33 -21.80 -26.14
CA ARG A 109 18.92 -20.67 -25.37
C ARG A 109 18.43 -19.31 -25.87
N ALA A 110 18.24 -19.18 -27.19
CA ALA A 110 17.69 -17.98 -27.82
C ALA A 110 16.29 -17.60 -27.31
N VAL A 111 15.39 -18.57 -27.06
CA VAL A 111 14.05 -18.31 -26.50
C VAL A 111 14.14 -17.83 -25.06
N LYS A 112 15.03 -18.40 -24.25
CA LYS A 112 15.27 -17.94 -22.88
C LYS A 112 15.79 -16.49 -22.86
N TRP A 113 16.72 -16.18 -23.77
CA TRP A 113 17.23 -14.82 -23.96
C TRP A 113 16.16 -13.85 -24.45
N LEU A 114 15.32 -14.25 -25.41
CA LEU A 114 14.24 -13.41 -25.93
C LEU A 114 13.17 -13.14 -24.86
N LEU A 115 12.78 -14.15 -24.09
CA LEU A 115 11.84 -13.97 -22.98
C LEU A 115 12.44 -13.06 -21.90
N LEU A 116 13.71 -13.25 -21.57
CA LEU A 116 14.40 -12.38 -20.61
C LEU A 116 14.45 -10.95 -21.13
N LEU A 117 14.86 -10.76 -22.38
CA LEU A 117 14.92 -9.44 -23.01
C LEU A 117 13.54 -8.80 -22.98
N PHE A 118 12.48 -9.54 -23.34
CA PHE A 118 11.11 -9.04 -23.27
C PHE A 118 10.72 -8.61 -21.86
N ILE A 119 10.98 -9.42 -20.83
CA ILE A 119 10.66 -9.08 -19.44
C ILE A 119 11.48 -7.88 -18.99
N MET A 120 12.79 -7.83 -19.28
CA MET A 120 13.67 -6.74 -18.88
C MET A 120 13.34 -5.44 -19.61
N THR A 121 12.99 -5.49 -20.89
CA THR A 121 12.51 -4.34 -21.66
C THR A 121 11.16 -3.89 -21.14
N ALA A 122 10.22 -4.79 -20.85
CA ALA A 122 8.92 -4.42 -20.28
C ALA A 122 9.09 -3.77 -18.89
N LEU A 123 9.92 -4.35 -18.02
CA LEU A 123 10.27 -3.79 -16.72
C LEU A 123 10.94 -2.42 -16.88
N GLY A 124 11.98 -2.33 -17.71
CA GLY A 124 12.72 -1.10 -17.98
C GLY A 124 11.83 0.00 -18.55
N CYS A 125 11.02 -0.28 -19.56
CA CYS A 125 10.07 0.68 -20.14
C CYS A 125 8.98 1.09 -19.14
N SER A 126 8.51 0.18 -18.27
CA SER A 126 7.50 0.53 -17.26
C SER A 126 8.03 1.46 -16.16
N LEU A 127 9.31 1.31 -15.81
CA LEU A 127 9.99 2.15 -14.80
C LEU A 127 10.48 3.47 -15.37
N ASN A 128 10.88 3.47 -16.65
CA ASN A 128 11.53 4.61 -17.30
C ASN A 128 10.65 5.22 -18.40
N ARG A 129 9.31 5.17 -18.25
CA ARG A 129 8.38 5.59 -19.31
C ARG A 129 8.53 7.07 -19.68
N HIS A 130 8.94 7.91 -18.74
CA HIS A 130 9.13 9.34 -18.99
C HIS A 130 10.55 9.82 -18.63
N GLU A 131 11.19 9.26 -17.61
CA GLU A 131 12.54 9.63 -17.17
C GLU A 131 13.34 8.41 -16.73
N VAL A 132 14.68 8.51 -16.77
CA VAL A 132 15.57 7.43 -16.34
C VAL A 132 15.62 7.39 -14.81
N ALA A 133 14.76 6.56 -14.24
CA ALA A 133 14.61 6.32 -12.81
C ALA A 133 15.65 5.28 -12.34
N PHE A 134 16.90 5.73 -12.12
CA PHE A 134 18.03 4.82 -11.83
C PHE A 134 17.80 4.01 -10.54
N ARG A 135 17.29 4.64 -9.48
CA ARG A 135 17.05 3.97 -8.17
C ARG A 135 15.98 2.89 -8.30
N GLU A 136 14.87 3.22 -8.96
CA GLU A 136 13.74 2.34 -9.23
C GLU A 136 14.15 1.17 -10.12
N SER A 137 14.95 1.47 -11.16
CA SER A 137 15.55 0.47 -12.03
C SER A 137 16.47 -0.47 -11.25
N ALA A 138 17.23 0.03 -10.27
CA ALA A 138 18.07 -0.80 -9.41
C ALA A 138 17.26 -1.79 -8.56
N PHE A 139 16.08 -1.41 -8.05
CA PHE A 139 15.19 -2.35 -7.35
C PHE A 139 14.78 -3.51 -8.24
N VAL A 140 14.27 -3.20 -9.42
CA VAL A 140 13.72 -4.23 -10.30
C VAL A 140 14.81 -5.07 -10.96
N LEU A 141 15.92 -4.46 -11.38
CA LEU A 141 17.07 -5.18 -11.92
C LEU A 141 17.77 -6.00 -10.84
N GLY A 142 17.98 -5.44 -9.65
CA GLY A 142 18.62 -6.13 -8.53
C GLY A 142 17.79 -7.31 -8.00
N THR A 143 16.47 -7.19 -7.99
CA THR A 143 15.58 -8.31 -7.63
C THR A 143 15.41 -9.32 -8.76
N GLY A 144 15.29 -8.84 -10.00
CA GLY A 144 15.08 -9.65 -11.20
C GLY A 144 16.33 -10.37 -11.68
N CYS A 145 17.54 -9.89 -11.40
CA CYS A 145 18.78 -10.53 -11.85
C CYS A 145 18.95 -11.94 -11.27
N TRP A 146 18.40 -12.20 -10.08
CA TRP A 146 18.43 -13.52 -9.48
C TRP A 146 17.52 -14.50 -10.22
N LEU A 147 16.40 -14.04 -10.77
CA LEU A 147 15.54 -14.83 -11.64
C LEU A 147 16.26 -15.23 -12.93
N TYR A 148 17.11 -14.33 -13.45
CA TYR A 148 17.99 -14.62 -14.58
C TYR A 148 19.00 -15.73 -14.25
N ILE A 149 19.76 -15.57 -13.15
CA ILE A 149 20.75 -16.58 -12.73
C ILE A 149 20.06 -17.93 -12.53
N TRP A 150 18.86 -17.93 -11.94
CA TRP A 150 18.08 -19.13 -11.77
C TRP A 150 17.69 -19.78 -13.10
N LEU A 151 17.17 -19.02 -14.07
CA LEU A 151 16.71 -19.53 -15.37
C LEU A 151 17.82 -20.22 -16.17
N PHE A 152 19.06 -19.70 -16.10
CA PHE A 152 20.19 -20.18 -16.89
C PHE A 152 21.05 -21.24 -16.18
N ARG A 153 21.11 -21.25 -14.84
CA ARG A 153 21.99 -22.18 -14.08
C ARG A 153 21.52 -23.63 -14.06
N SER A 154 20.30 -23.94 -14.49
CA SER A 154 19.75 -25.29 -14.33
C SER A 154 19.70 -26.10 -15.63
N GLY A 155 20.64 -27.02 -15.76
CA GLY A 155 20.65 -28.10 -16.74
C GLY A 155 19.76 -29.28 -16.34
N SER A 156 18.54 -29.02 -15.86
CA SER A 156 17.60 -30.10 -15.52
C SER A 156 17.14 -30.80 -16.81
N ASN A 157 17.69 -31.98 -17.11
CA ASN A 157 17.38 -32.72 -18.34
C ASN A 157 15.90 -33.19 -18.46
N THR A 158 15.10 -33.04 -17.41
CA THR A 158 13.68 -33.40 -17.42
C THR A 158 12.81 -32.18 -17.71
N ILE A 159 12.30 -32.10 -18.93
CA ILE A 159 11.26 -31.16 -19.32
C ILE A 159 9.91 -31.77 -18.90
N PRO A 160 9.06 -31.08 -18.13
CA PRO A 160 7.66 -31.45 -18.08
C PRO A 160 7.06 -31.18 -19.48
N GLU A 161 6.61 -32.21 -20.18
CA GLU A 161 5.96 -32.05 -21.48
C GLU A 161 4.86 -30.97 -21.40
N LEU A 162 4.71 -30.14 -22.45
CA LEU A 162 3.66 -29.11 -22.50
C LEU A 162 2.26 -29.69 -22.20
N LYS A 163 2.04 -30.97 -22.57
CA LYS A 163 0.84 -31.73 -22.25
C LYS A 163 0.65 -31.95 -20.74
N GLU A 164 1.72 -32.24 -20.01
CA GLU A 164 1.69 -32.39 -18.55
C GLU A 164 1.44 -31.05 -17.84
N ILE A 165 1.93 -29.96 -18.43
CA ILE A 165 1.69 -28.60 -17.96
C ILE A 165 0.22 -28.21 -18.18
N LEU A 166 -0.28 -28.34 -19.41
CA LEU A 166 -1.68 -28.08 -19.75
C LEU A 166 -2.63 -28.94 -18.91
N ARG A 167 -2.22 -30.16 -18.54
CA ARG A 167 -2.99 -31.03 -17.63
C ARG A 167 -3.03 -30.51 -16.18
N ARG A 168 -1.99 -29.80 -15.74
CA ARG A 168 -1.91 -29.24 -14.36
C ARG A 168 -2.44 -27.83 -14.25
N LEU A 169 -2.50 -27.10 -15.36
CA LEU A 169 -2.98 -25.71 -15.40
C LEU A 169 -4.41 -25.59 -14.85
N PRO A 170 -5.40 -26.43 -15.22
CA PRO A 170 -6.73 -26.38 -14.62
C PRO A 170 -6.69 -26.54 -13.09
N GLY A 171 -5.88 -27.46 -12.56
CA GLY A 171 -5.74 -27.64 -11.12
C GLY A 171 -5.18 -26.41 -10.41
N PHE A 172 -4.16 -25.76 -10.99
CA PHE A 172 -3.60 -24.52 -10.46
C PHE A 172 -4.58 -23.33 -10.60
N THR A 173 -5.20 -23.20 -11.77
CA THR A 173 -6.19 -22.17 -12.06
C THR A 173 -7.40 -22.31 -11.14
N GLY A 174 -7.91 -23.52 -10.91
CA GLY A 174 -8.98 -23.80 -9.95
C GLY A 174 -8.57 -23.55 -8.51
N ALA A 175 -7.35 -23.96 -8.15
CA ALA A 175 -6.73 -23.67 -6.86
C ALA A 175 -6.62 -22.16 -6.55
N VAL A 176 -6.40 -21.33 -7.57
CA VAL A 176 -6.31 -19.87 -7.44
C VAL A 176 -7.66 -19.18 -7.54
N LEU A 177 -8.46 -19.54 -8.56
CA LEU A 177 -9.78 -18.96 -8.78
C LEU A 177 -10.73 -19.27 -7.64
N LEU A 178 -10.70 -20.48 -7.05
CA LEU A 178 -11.66 -20.83 -6.02
C LEU A 178 -11.52 -19.94 -4.77
N PRO A 179 -10.34 -19.76 -4.14
CA PRO A 179 -10.18 -18.85 -3.01
C PRO A 179 -10.36 -17.38 -3.38
N ALA A 180 -9.96 -16.97 -4.59
CA ALA A 180 -10.21 -15.62 -5.08
C ALA A 180 -11.72 -15.34 -5.20
N LEU A 181 -12.49 -16.28 -5.75
CA LEU A 181 -13.93 -16.19 -5.86
C LEU A 181 -14.62 -16.28 -4.48
N ILE A 182 -14.13 -17.13 -3.57
CA ILE A 182 -14.65 -17.19 -2.18
C ILE A 182 -14.43 -15.84 -1.50
N ALA A 183 -13.24 -15.24 -1.65
CA ALA A 183 -12.93 -13.92 -1.11
C ALA A 183 -13.90 -12.87 -1.69
N LEU A 184 -14.03 -12.81 -3.02
CA LEU A 184 -14.95 -11.89 -3.70
C LEU A 184 -16.39 -12.07 -3.18
N ASN A 185 -16.92 -13.29 -3.09
CA ASN A 185 -18.28 -13.53 -2.61
C ASN A 185 -18.47 -13.22 -1.12
N SER A 186 -17.40 -13.32 -0.33
CA SER A 186 -17.41 -12.99 1.11
C SER A 186 -17.46 -11.48 1.39
N GLY A 187 -17.55 -10.64 0.36
CA GLY A 187 -17.46 -9.19 0.49
C GLY A 187 -16.02 -8.66 0.53
N ILE A 188 -15.04 -9.51 0.18
CA ILE A 188 -13.62 -9.14 0.15
C ILE A 188 -13.28 -8.63 -1.25
N HIS A 189 -13.69 -7.40 -1.52
CA HIS A 189 -13.50 -6.73 -2.81
C HIS A 189 -12.30 -5.79 -2.82
N ASP A 190 -11.76 -5.45 -1.65
CA ASP A 190 -10.65 -4.53 -1.52
C ASP A 190 -9.68 -4.92 -0.39
N PHE A 191 -8.56 -4.21 -0.34
CA PHE A 191 -7.56 -4.37 0.71
C PHE A 191 -8.14 -4.19 2.13
N LYS A 192 -9.11 -3.28 2.30
CA LYS A 192 -9.72 -3.03 3.62
C LYS A 192 -10.46 -4.25 4.12
N SER A 193 -11.22 -4.96 3.27
CA SER A 193 -11.87 -6.21 3.66
C SER A 193 -10.85 -7.30 3.98
N VAL A 194 -9.77 -7.43 3.19
CA VAL A 194 -8.71 -8.41 3.46
C VAL A 194 -8.10 -8.14 4.84
N ARG A 195 -7.74 -6.88 5.11
CA ARG A 195 -7.22 -6.43 6.40
C ARG A 195 -8.22 -6.71 7.53
N ASP A 196 -9.48 -6.37 7.36
CA ASP A 196 -10.49 -6.52 8.41
C ASP A 196 -10.82 -8.01 8.71
N ALA A 197 -10.74 -8.87 7.69
CA ALA A 197 -11.02 -10.30 7.81
C ALA A 197 -9.83 -11.14 8.29
N LEU A 198 -8.60 -10.75 7.96
CA LEU A 198 -7.38 -11.51 8.27
C LEU A 198 -6.56 -10.89 9.40
N LEU A 199 -6.40 -9.56 9.40
CA LEU A 199 -5.49 -8.88 10.32
C LEU A 199 -6.20 -8.42 11.59
N LEU A 200 -7.36 -7.78 11.48
CA LEU A 200 -8.03 -7.19 12.65
C LEU A 200 -8.86 -8.18 13.48
N SER A 201 -9.30 -9.27 12.84
CA SER A 201 -10.09 -10.35 13.45
C SER A 201 -9.29 -11.29 14.34
N ASN A 202 -7.96 -11.32 14.21
CA ASN A 202 -7.10 -12.30 14.85
C ASN A 202 -6.03 -11.61 15.71
N ASP A 203 -5.67 -12.20 16.84
CA ASP A 203 -4.70 -11.62 17.77
C ASP A 203 -3.30 -11.47 17.15
N TRP A 204 -2.88 -12.41 16.31
CA TRP A 204 -1.58 -12.32 15.60
C TRP A 204 -1.58 -11.29 14.48
N GLY A 205 -2.75 -10.99 13.91
CA GLY A 205 -2.89 -10.05 12.80
C GLY A 205 -2.81 -8.60 13.26
N ARG A 206 -3.18 -8.30 14.51
CA ARG A 206 -3.11 -6.95 15.09
C ARG A 206 -1.67 -6.43 15.19
N PRO A 207 -0.68 -7.16 15.75
CA PRO A 207 0.72 -6.75 15.71
C PRO A 207 1.26 -6.56 14.29
N ALA A 208 0.91 -7.43 13.35
CA ALA A 208 1.34 -7.30 11.95
C ALA A 208 0.76 -6.02 11.31
N ASN A 209 -0.48 -5.71 11.63
CA ASN A 209 -1.12 -4.48 11.23
C ASN A 209 -0.47 -3.24 11.90
N ASP A 210 -0.16 -3.30 13.18
CA ASP A 210 0.48 -2.18 13.89
C ASP A 210 1.89 -1.93 13.34
N PHE A 211 2.64 -3.00 13.07
CA PHE A 211 3.90 -2.95 12.33
C PHE A 211 3.74 -2.27 10.96
N TYR A 212 2.70 -2.66 10.20
CA TYR A 212 2.41 -2.05 8.90
C TYR A 212 2.20 -0.55 9.04
N TYR A 213 1.32 -0.07 9.92
CA TYR A 213 1.03 1.37 10.02
C TYR A 213 2.18 2.19 10.63
N ARG A 214 3.04 1.57 11.43
CA ARG A 214 4.22 2.22 11.99
C ARG A 214 5.30 2.46 10.94
N TYR A 215 5.64 1.44 10.14
CA TYR A 215 6.84 1.50 9.28
C TYR A 215 6.55 1.68 7.79
N THR A 216 5.35 1.35 7.30
CA THR A 216 5.08 1.49 5.85
C THR A 216 4.95 2.93 5.40
N LEU A 217 4.68 3.89 6.29
CA LEU A 217 4.72 5.31 5.91
C LEU A 217 6.15 5.78 5.62
N MET A 218 7.14 5.32 6.39
CA MET A 218 8.56 5.55 6.12
C MET A 218 8.97 4.92 4.78
N ALA A 219 8.50 3.69 4.53
CA ALA A 219 8.74 3.03 3.27
C ALA A 219 8.05 3.73 2.09
N ALA A 220 6.83 4.23 2.28
CA ALA A 220 6.04 4.85 1.22
C ALA A 220 6.49 6.27 0.90
N GLU A 221 7.01 7.03 1.86
CA GLU A 221 7.36 8.43 1.64
C GLU A 221 8.34 8.69 0.47
N PRO A 222 9.46 7.95 0.31
CA PRO A 222 10.38 8.19 -0.81
C PRO A 222 9.73 7.97 -2.18
N ILE A 223 8.75 7.08 -2.26
CA ILE A 223 8.04 6.75 -3.51
C ILE A 223 6.78 7.59 -3.74
N LYS A 224 6.35 8.38 -2.74
CA LYS A 224 5.21 9.29 -2.92
C LYS A 224 5.59 10.43 -3.85
N HIS A 225 4.65 10.77 -4.72
CA HIS A 225 4.67 12.03 -5.45
C HIS A 225 4.67 13.21 -4.48
N PRO A 226 5.44 14.28 -4.73
CA PRO A 226 5.39 15.54 -3.99
C PRO A 226 3.97 16.00 -3.61
N ALA A 227 3.05 16.09 -4.56
CA ALA A 227 1.66 16.51 -4.29
C ALA A 227 0.86 15.55 -3.39
N ARG A 228 1.30 14.30 -3.23
CA ARG A 228 0.69 13.32 -2.31
C ARG A 228 1.35 13.31 -0.93
N LYS A 229 2.51 13.98 -0.77
CA LYS A 229 3.12 14.21 0.54
C LYS A 229 2.21 15.12 1.36
N THR A 230 2.31 14.99 2.67
CA THR A 230 1.43 15.73 3.59
C THR A 230 1.87 17.18 3.75
N GLN A 231 3.17 17.42 3.62
CA GLN A 231 3.81 18.72 3.77
C GLN A 231 4.89 18.90 2.70
N PRO A 232 4.51 18.97 1.41
CA PRO A 232 5.48 19.23 0.38
C PRO A 232 6.03 20.65 0.52
N LEU A 233 7.35 20.78 0.36
CA LEU A 233 8.07 22.05 0.49
C LEU A 233 8.35 22.64 -0.89
N CYS A 234 8.09 23.93 -1.03
CA CYS A 234 8.36 24.68 -2.25
C CYS A 234 9.29 25.85 -1.93
N LEU A 235 10.51 25.80 -2.45
CA LEU A 235 11.48 26.87 -2.32
C LEU A 235 11.18 27.96 -3.34
N ALA A 236 11.10 29.22 -2.91
CA ALA A 236 11.06 30.38 -3.79
C ALA A 236 11.98 31.46 -3.22
N PRO A 237 13.04 31.89 -3.96
CA PRO A 237 13.93 32.93 -3.47
C PRO A 237 13.18 34.25 -3.28
N ARG A 238 12.94 34.66 -2.03
CA ARG A 238 12.04 35.78 -1.70
C ARG A 238 12.48 37.08 -2.35
N ALA A 239 13.79 37.27 -2.50
CA ALA A 239 14.39 38.44 -3.15
C ALA A 239 13.96 38.61 -4.62
N GLN A 240 13.50 37.55 -5.28
CA GLN A 240 13.05 37.60 -6.68
C GLN A 240 11.59 38.09 -6.84
N PHE A 241 10.81 38.13 -5.76
CA PHE A 241 9.37 38.39 -5.83
C PHE A 241 9.02 39.71 -5.14
N GLU A 242 8.08 40.45 -5.74
CA GLU A 242 7.45 41.58 -5.05
C GLU A 242 6.55 41.08 -3.92
N GLU A 243 6.33 41.89 -2.89
CA GLU A 243 5.53 41.50 -1.73
C GLU A 243 4.10 41.07 -2.10
N GLN A 244 3.50 41.70 -3.12
CA GLN A 244 2.17 41.32 -3.61
C GLN A 244 2.18 39.95 -4.29
N GLU A 245 3.19 39.68 -5.12
CA GLU A 245 3.37 38.40 -5.81
C GLU A 245 3.64 37.29 -4.80
N TRP A 246 4.50 37.56 -3.80
CA TRP A 246 4.80 36.63 -2.71
C TRP A 246 3.53 36.21 -1.96
N ARG A 247 2.70 37.17 -1.55
CA ARG A 247 1.41 36.89 -0.89
C ARG A 247 0.42 36.16 -1.80
N GLN A 248 0.48 36.40 -3.10
CA GLN A 248 -0.35 35.65 -4.05
C GLN A 248 0.11 34.20 -4.16
N LEU A 249 1.41 33.98 -4.30
CA LEU A 249 2.02 32.66 -4.37
C LEU A 249 1.76 31.85 -3.10
N GLU A 250 1.99 32.46 -1.93
CA GLU A 250 1.73 31.86 -0.63
C GLU A 250 0.27 31.43 -0.49
N ARG A 251 -0.69 32.30 -0.84
CA ARG A 251 -2.11 31.96 -0.79
C ARG A 251 -2.46 30.80 -1.71
N VAL A 252 -1.94 30.79 -2.94
CA VAL A 252 -2.21 29.74 -3.94
C VAL A 252 -1.63 28.40 -3.47
N LEU A 253 -0.39 28.38 -2.98
CA LEU A 253 0.29 27.16 -2.53
C LEU A 253 -0.30 26.61 -1.22
N ASN A 254 -0.54 27.47 -0.23
CA ASN A 254 -1.11 27.07 1.07
C ASN A 254 -2.51 26.46 0.91
N ARG A 255 -3.32 27.01 0.00
CA ARG A 255 -4.67 26.48 -0.31
C ARG A 255 -4.61 25.02 -0.80
N ASN A 256 -3.53 24.62 -1.46
CA ASN A 256 -3.46 23.33 -2.15
C ASN A 256 -2.65 22.27 -1.47
N GLY A 257 -1.63 22.64 -0.74
CA GLY A 257 -0.75 21.59 -0.22
C GLY A 257 0.45 22.08 0.50
N VAL A 258 0.94 23.19 0.00
CA VAL A 258 2.35 23.33 -0.31
C VAL A 258 2.87 24.45 0.54
N ILE A 259 3.91 24.15 1.30
CA ILE A 259 4.53 25.09 2.21
C ILE A 259 5.57 25.87 1.40
N LEU A 260 5.29 27.15 1.18
CA LEU A 260 6.21 28.06 0.54
C LEU A 260 7.33 28.45 1.53
N VAL A 261 8.58 28.32 1.09
CA VAL A 261 9.77 28.61 1.89
C VAL A 261 10.63 29.64 1.15
N GLY A 262 11.09 30.68 1.86
CA GLY A 262 12.01 31.69 1.35
C GLY A 262 12.66 32.49 2.48
N GLY A 263 13.52 33.43 2.13
CA GLY A 263 14.31 34.23 3.08
C GLY A 263 15.49 33.47 3.67
N SER A 264 15.66 33.50 4.99
CA SER A 264 16.81 32.91 5.70
C SER A 264 16.91 31.38 5.60
N LEU A 265 15.89 30.73 5.03
CA LEU A 265 15.83 29.27 4.87
C LEU A 265 16.21 28.81 3.45
N GLU A 266 16.54 29.75 2.56
CA GLU A 266 16.96 29.46 1.19
C GLU A 266 18.27 28.66 1.14
N ASP A 267 19.18 28.90 2.09
CA ASP A 267 20.49 28.23 2.17
C ASP A 267 20.42 26.86 2.88
N SER A 268 19.23 26.39 3.25
CA SER A 268 19.08 25.07 3.87
C SER A 268 19.35 23.96 2.84
N GLU A 269 20.14 22.96 3.22
CA GLU A 269 20.44 21.75 2.41
C GLU A 269 19.25 20.77 2.32
N ALA A 270 18.01 21.25 2.46
CA ALA A 270 16.85 20.38 2.49
C ALA A 270 16.45 19.90 1.10
N ASP A 271 15.86 18.69 1.06
CA ASP A 271 15.23 18.15 -0.14
C ASP A 271 13.93 18.91 -0.44
N TRP A 272 14.03 19.89 -1.34
CA TRP A 272 12.91 20.65 -1.87
C TRP A 272 12.10 19.81 -2.84
N ASP A 273 10.78 19.79 -2.66
CA ASP A 273 9.89 19.12 -3.60
C ASP A 273 9.76 19.90 -4.90
N TRP A 274 9.74 21.23 -4.80
CA TRP A 274 9.76 22.14 -5.95
C TRP A 274 10.60 23.37 -5.67
N ILE A 275 11.18 23.94 -6.74
CA ILE A 275 11.88 25.23 -6.72
C ILE A 275 11.20 26.16 -7.71
N LEU A 276 10.84 27.37 -7.26
CA LEU A 276 10.24 28.41 -8.07
C LEU A 276 11.27 29.51 -8.32
N LYS A 277 11.50 29.83 -9.59
CA LYS A 277 12.38 30.92 -10.01
C LYS A 277 11.60 31.90 -10.87
N LYS A 278 11.78 33.20 -10.63
CA LYS A 278 11.13 34.24 -11.44
C LYS A 278 12.02 34.56 -12.65
N GLU A 279 11.51 34.29 -13.85
CA GLU A 279 12.13 34.64 -15.13
C GLU A 279 11.14 35.47 -15.94
N HIS A 280 11.02 36.77 -15.65
CA HIS A 280 9.98 37.63 -16.21
C HIS A 280 9.85 37.46 -17.75
N PRO A 281 8.64 37.20 -18.29
CA PRO A 281 7.31 37.20 -17.65
C PRO A 281 6.84 35.87 -17.01
N TYR A 282 7.73 34.90 -16.88
CA TYR A 282 7.45 33.53 -16.45
C TYR A 282 7.85 33.25 -15.00
N LEU A 283 7.19 32.25 -14.43
CA LEU A 283 7.56 31.50 -13.24
C LEU A 283 8.07 30.14 -13.71
N VAL A 284 9.34 29.84 -13.47
CA VAL A 284 9.90 28.52 -13.72
C VAL A 284 9.69 27.67 -12.49
N VAL A 285 9.03 26.54 -12.68
CA VAL A 285 8.80 25.51 -11.67
C VAL A 285 9.74 24.35 -12.00
N SER A 286 10.72 24.12 -11.14
CA SER A 286 11.65 23.00 -11.26
C SER A 286 11.33 21.93 -10.20
N GLU A 287 11.32 20.66 -10.59
CA GLU A 287 11.30 19.51 -9.66
C GLU A 287 12.71 18.90 -9.61
N PRO A 288 13.53 19.18 -8.58
CA PRO A 288 14.94 18.79 -8.55
C PRO A 288 15.16 17.28 -8.69
N GLY A 289 14.27 16.47 -8.10
CA GLY A 289 14.38 15.02 -8.12
C GLY A 289 14.12 14.40 -9.50
N ALA A 290 13.34 15.06 -10.35
CA ALA A 290 13.01 14.63 -11.71
C ALA A 290 13.92 15.31 -12.76
N GLY A 291 14.47 16.48 -12.43
CA GLY A 291 15.15 17.35 -13.41
C GLY A 291 14.17 17.98 -14.40
N ARG A 292 12.87 17.96 -14.09
CA ARG A 292 11.81 18.57 -14.90
C ARG A 292 11.71 20.06 -14.58
N GLU A 293 11.55 20.86 -15.63
CA GLU A 293 11.26 22.29 -15.52
C GLU A 293 10.07 22.65 -16.38
N GLU A 294 9.19 23.49 -15.85
CA GLU A 294 8.04 24.01 -16.58
C GLU A 294 7.89 25.50 -16.36
N ARG A 295 7.50 26.23 -17.42
CA ARG A 295 7.37 27.69 -17.40
C ARG A 295 5.90 28.06 -17.44
N ILE A 296 5.46 28.81 -16.44
CA ILE A 296 4.09 29.34 -16.37
C ILE A 296 4.16 30.85 -16.49
N GLU A 297 3.31 31.48 -17.29
CA GLU A 297 3.16 32.94 -17.26
C GLU A 297 2.74 33.40 -15.85
N MET A 298 3.36 34.44 -15.29
CA MET A 298 2.98 34.94 -13.95
C MET A 298 1.51 35.35 -13.84
N SER A 299 0.90 35.80 -14.95
CA SER A 299 -0.54 36.08 -15.05
C SER A 299 -1.41 34.86 -14.81
N ARG A 300 -0.86 33.65 -14.99
CA ARG A 300 -1.51 32.34 -14.86
C ARG A 300 -1.11 31.62 -13.57
N ILE A 301 -0.59 32.32 -12.56
CA ILE A 301 -0.18 31.69 -11.28
C ILE A 301 -1.31 30.90 -10.60
N SER A 302 -2.58 31.18 -10.88
CA SER A 302 -3.71 30.40 -10.39
C SER A 302 -3.75 28.96 -10.91
N PHE A 303 -3.08 28.66 -12.03
CA PHE A 303 -2.93 27.30 -12.59
C PHE A 303 -1.77 26.52 -11.95
N LEU A 304 -0.92 27.17 -11.16
CA LEU A 304 0.20 26.52 -10.49
C LEU A 304 -0.22 25.26 -9.70
N PRO A 305 -1.33 25.24 -8.96
CA PRO A 305 -1.73 24.02 -8.26
C PRO A 305 -2.12 22.88 -9.17
N GLU A 306 -2.83 23.19 -10.26
CA GLU A 306 -3.19 22.19 -11.25
C GLU A 306 -1.93 21.58 -11.85
N LEU A 307 -0.91 22.41 -12.09
CA LEU A 307 0.39 21.95 -12.55
C LEU A 307 1.09 21.03 -11.53
N LEU A 308 1.21 21.48 -10.28
CA LEU A 308 1.88 20.73 -9.23
C LEU A 308 1.16 19.42 -8.89
N VAL A 309 -0.15 19.36 -9.11
CA VAL A 309 -1.01 18.21 -8.82
C VAL A 309 -1.18 17.29 -10.05
N HIS A 310 -0.90 17.77 -11.27
CA HIS A 310 -1.14 17.00 -12.48
C HIS A 310 -0.32 15.71 -12.52
N GLU A 311 -0.99 14.60 -12.84
CA GLU A 311 -0.40 13.26 -12.76
C GLU A 311 0.78 13.04 -13.73
N GLU A 312 0.97 13.92 -14.72
CA GLU A 312 2.11 13.82 -15.64
C GLU A 312 3.46 14.10 -14.98
N TRP A 313 3.50 14.79 -13.83
CA TRP A 313 4.73 14.97 -13.03
C TRP A 313 5.14 13.69 -12.26
N ASN A 314 4.38 12.60 -12.39
CA ASN A 314 4.49 11.41 -11.54
C ASN A 314 5.08 10.15 -12.23
N ALA A 315 5.61 10.33 -13.42
CA ALA A 315 5.92 9.20 -14.27
C ALA A 315 7.02 8.25 -13.77
N SER A 316 8.09 8.79 -13.18
CA SER A 316 9.28 8.03 -12.81
C SER A 316 9.01 7.06 -11.65
N LYS A 317 8.21 7.48 -10.66
CA LYS A 317 7.86 6.68 -9.47
C LYS A 317 6.63 5.79 -9.66
N ALA A 318 5.80 6.08 -10.66
CA ALA A 318 4.63 5.29 -10.99
C ALA A 318 4.99 3.83 -11.29
N GLY A 319 6.12 3.59 -11.95
CA GLY A 319 6.59 2.25 -12.26
C GLY A 319 6.88 1.41 -11.01
N LEU A 320 7.65 1.93 -10.05
CA LEU A 320 7.95 1.20 -8.81
C LEU A 320 6.68 0.94 -7.99
N CYS A 321 5.79 1.93 -7.88
CA CYS A 321 4.50 1.76 -7.22
C CYS A 321 3.63 0.69 -7.90
N PHE A 322 3.63 0.64 -9.24
CA PHE A 322 2.94 -0.38 -10.01
C PHE A 322 3.48 -1.78 -9.68
N TRP A 323 4.79 -1.98 -9.64
CA TRP A 323 5.39 -3.28 -9.30
C TRP A 323 5.17 -3.68 -7.85
N ILE A 324 5.27 -2.74 -6.90
CA ILE A 324 4.90 -2.99 -5.50
C ILE A 324 3.43 -3.42 -5.43
N GLY A 325 2.53 -2.70 -6.11
CA GLY A 325 1.10 -3.02 -6.17
C GLY A 325 0.84 -4.39 -6.79
N LEU A 326 1.38 -4.67 -7.98
CA LEU A 326 1.23 -5.95 -8.66
C LEU A 326 1.74 -7.10 -7.78
N SER A 327 2.85 -6.89 -7.09
CA SER A 327 3.42 -7.88 -6.22
C SER A 327 2.58 -8.15 -4.96
N LEU A 328 2.10 -7.08 -4.30
CA LEU A 328 1.26 -7.18 -3.10
C LEU A 328 -0.13 -7.72 -3.39
N PHE A 329 -0.72 -7.40 -4.55
CA PHE A 329 -2.10 -7.79 -4.89
C PHE A 329 -2.20 -9.06 -5.73
N VAL A 330 -1.17 -9.40 -6.52
CA VAL A 330 -1.18 -10.57 -7.40
C VAL A 330 -0.13 -11.58 -6.97
N GLY A 331 1.12 -11.16 -6.81
CA GLY A 331 2.24 -12.06 -6.47
C GLY A 331 2.01 -12.81 -5.16
N ILE A 332 2.08 -12.10 -4.03
CA ILE A 332 1.99 -12.71 -2.69
C ILE A 332 0.67 -13.46 -2.49
N PRO A 333 -0.52 -12.88 -2.77
CA PRO A 333 -1.78 -13.61 -2.62
C PRO A 333 -1.84 -14.83 -3.54
N GLY A 334 -1.34 -14.73 -4.77
CA GLY A 334 -1.25 -15.85 -5.70
C GLY A 334 -0.41 -17.01 -5.17
N ALA A 335 0.75 -16.73 -4.57
CA ALA A 335 1.56 -17.77 -3.90
C ALA A 335 0.85 -18.38 -2.70
N MET A 336 0.26 -17.55 -1.82
CA MET A 336 -0.42 -18.04 -0.63
C MET A 336 -1.57 -18.97 -1.01
N ILE A 337 -2.38 -18.56 -1.98
CA ILE A 337 -3.50 -19.33 -2.48
C ILE A 337 -3.00 -20.62 -3.17
N GLY A 338 -2.03 -20.51 -4.07
CA GLY A 338 -1.46 -21.67 -4.76
C GLY A 338 -0.83 -22.68 -3.79
N GLY A 339 -0.14 -22.20 -2.74
CA GLY A 339 0.43 -23.01 -1.67
C GLY A 339 -0.64 -23.70 -0.82
N ALA A 340 -1.66 -22.96 -0.38
CA ALA A 340 -2.79 -23.50 0.39
C ALA A 340 -3.53 -24.59 -0.38
N ALA A 341 -3.81 -24.36 -1.66
CA ALA A 341 -4.46 -25.35 -2.50
C ALA A 341 -3.58 -26.59 -2.73
N TRP A 342 -2.26 -26.42 -2.87
CA TRP A 342 -1.33 -27.55 -2.94
C TRP A 342 -1.36 -28.39 -1.66
N VAL A 343 -1.34 -27.76 -0.49
CA VAL A 343 -1.47 -28.42 0.82
C VAL A 343 -2.82 -29.14 0.93
N LEU A 344 -3.92 -28.48 0.58
CA LEU A 344 -5.26 -29.09 0.62
C LEU A 344 -5.34 -30.31 -0.29
N THR A 345 -4.79 -30.22 -1.51
CA THR A 345 -4.75 -31.35 -2.45
C THR A 345 -3.94 -32.51 -1.88
N ARG A 346 -2.84 -32.24 -1.17
CA ARG A 346 -2.05 -33.25 -0.47
C ARG A 346 -2.82 -33.90 0.67
N LEU A 347 -3.54 -33.11 1.47
CA LEU A 347 -4.35 -33.60 2.58
C LEU A 347 -5.51 -34.47 2.10
N VAL A 348 -6.26 -34.03 1.08
CA VAL A 348 -7.35 -34.81 0.47
C VAL A 348 -6.85 -36.13 -0.09
N ARG A 349 -5.67 -36.15 -0.72
CA ARG A 349 -5.04 -37.39 -1.18
C ARG A 349 -4.64 -38.32 -0.04
N GLY A 350 -4.11 -37.75 1.04
CA GLY A 350 -3.73 -38.51 2.24
C GLY A 350 -4.95 -39.13 2.94
N LEU A 351 -6.01 -38.35 3.11
CA LEU A 351 -7.26 -38.78 3.77
C LEU A 351 -8.04 -39.78 2.94
N GLY A 352 -8.14 -39.58 1.62
CA GLY A 352 -8.96 -40.43 0.75
C GLY A 352 -8.40 -41.82 0.48
N ARG A 353 -7.21 -42.19 1.01
CA ARG A 353 -6.44 -43.38 0.59
C ARG A 353 -6.41 -43.55 -0.93
N LEU A 354 -6.47 -42.45 -1.69
CA LEU A 354 -6.47 -42.43 -3.16
C LEU A 354 -5.05 -42.64 -3.71
N VAL A 355 -4.21 -43.35 -2.95
CA VAL A 355 -2.85 -43.74 -3.29
C VAL A 355 -2.95 -44.75 -4.43
N GLY A 356 -2.79 -44.27 -5.66
CA GLY A 356 -2.82 -45.11 -6.87
C GLY A 356 -3.79 -44.64 -7.96
N ARG A 357 -4.71 -43.71 -7.68
CA ARG A 357 -5.56 -43.13 -8.73
C ARG A 357 -4.83 -42.00 -9.48
N PRO A 358 -5.01 -41.89 -10.81
CA PRO A 358 -4.31 -40.90 -11.61
C PRO A 358 -4.66 -39.48 -11.14
N SER A 359 -3.63 -38.65 -11.00
CA SER A 359 -3.71 -37.31 -10.42
C SER A 359 -4.63 -36.33 -11.17
N SER A 360 -5.06 -36.68 -12.39
CA SER A 360 -5.95 -35.86 -13.22
C SER A 360 -7.38 -35.81 -12.66
N LEU A 361 -7.94 -36.95 -12.25
CA LEU A 361 -9.34 -37.03 -11.78
C LEU A 361 -9.62 -36.18 -10.53
N VAL A 362 -8.66 -36.14 -9.59
CA VAL A 362 -8.82 -35.33 -8.36
C VAL A 362 -8.70 -33.83 -8.68
N GLY A 363 -7.78 -33.45 -9.57
CA GLY A 363 -7.63 -32.05 -9.99
C GLY A 363 -8.82 -31.55 -10.81
N GLU A 364 -9.36 -32.39 -11.68
CA GLU A 364 -10.52 -32.12 -12.51
C GLU A 364 -11.83 -32.06 -11.69
N ALA A 365 -11.91 -32.75 -10.54
CA ALA A 365 -13.09 -32.71 -9.67
C ALA A 365 -13.09 -31.54 -8.67
N VAL A 366 -11.91 -31.05 -8.24
CA VAL A 366 -11.81 -29.94 -7.27
C VAL A 366 -12.37 -28.63 -7.83
N LEU A 367 -12.17 -28.38 -9.12
CA LEU A 367 -12.64 -27.16 -9.79
C LEU A 367 -14.18 -27.07 -9.90
N PRO A 368 -14.91 -28.09 -10.39
CA PRO A 368 -16.37 -28.09 -10.41
C PRO A 368 -16.97 -28.17 -9.00
N ILE A 369 -16.38 -28.93 -8.06
CA ILE A 369 -16.86 -28.94 -6.66
C ILE A 369 -16.70 -27.55 -6.04
N GLY A 370 -15.54 -26.92 -6.24
CA GLY A 370 -15.30 -25.54 -5.83
C GLY A 370 -16.29 -24.56 -6.45
N ALA A 371 -16.50 -24.64 -7.76
CA ALA A 371 -17.44 -23.79 -8.49
C ALA A 371 -18.89 -24.00 -8.04
N VAL A 372 -19.32 -25.25 -7.80
CA VAL A 372 -20.67 -25.58 -7.31
C VAL A 372 -20.88 -25.11 -5.87
N LEU A 373 -19.91 -25.32 -4.97
CA LEU A 373 -19.96 -24.79 -3.62
C LEU A 373 -20.01 -23.26 -3.62
N LEU A 374 -19.30 -22.63 -4.56
CA LEU A 374 -19.26 -21.19 -4.70
C LEU A 374 -20.58 -20.61 -5.26
N ILE A 375 -21.12 -21.21 -6.33
CA ILE A 375 -22.42 -20.85 -6.90
C ILE A 375 -23.52 -21.08 -5.86
N GLY A 376 -23.49 -22.23 -5.18
CA GLY A 376 -24.39 -22.53 -4.07
C GLY A 376 -24.28 -21.48 -2.96
N PHE A 377 -23.07 -21.13 -2.53
CA PHE A 377 -22.89 -20.08 -1.52
C PHE A 377 -23.40 -18.71 -2.00
N HIS A 378 -23.17 -18.34 -3.27
CA HIS A 378 -23.58 -17.05 -3.80
C HIS A 378 -25.11 -16.93 -3.98
N LEU A 379 -25.76 -18.01 -4.39
CA LEU A 379 -27.22 -18.07 -4.58
C LEU A 379 -27.96 -18.25 -3.26
N LEU A 380 -27.37 -18.96 -2.29
CA LEU A 380 -28.03 -19.28 -1.01
C LEU A 380 -27.80 -18.21 0.06
N PHE A 381 -26.76 -17.36 -0.07
CA PHE A 381 -26.46 -16.31 0.90
C PHE A 381 -26.37 -14.90 0.24
N PRO A 382 -27.43 -14.41 -0.44
CA PRO A 382 -27.45 -13.03 -0.87
C PRO A 382 -27.37 -12.12 0.36
N PHE A 383 -26.40 -11.22 0.38
CA PHE A 383 -26.32 -10.22 1.44
C PHE A 383 -27.34 -9.11 1.12
N PRO A 384 -28.15 -8.66 2.10
CA PRO A 384 -29.18 -7.67 1.84
C PRO A 384 -28.56 -6.35 1.36
N ALA A 385 -29.24 -5.70 0.41
CA ALA A 385 -28.86 -4.39 -0.10
C ALA A 385 -29.70 -3.26 0.49
N ASP A 386 -30.81 -3.57 1.14
CA ASP A 386 -31.70 -2.58 1.74
C ASP A 386 -31.14 -2.05 3.06
N ALA A 387 -31.20 -0.73 3.23
CA ALA A 387 -30.60 -0.04 4.37
C ALA A 387 -31.25 -0.46 5.71
N GLU A 388 -32.53 -0.83 5.72
CA GLU A 388 -33.24 -1.24 6.92
C GLU A 388 -32.73 -2.60 7.43
N THR A 389 -32.65 -3.61 6.57
CA THR A 389 -32.09 -4.92 6.92
C THR A 389 -30.62 -4.80 7.29
N LEU A 390 -29.84 -4.00 6.57
CA LEU A 390 -28.45 -3.73 6.94
C LEU A 390 -28.34 -3.06 8.31
N THR A 391 -29.22 -2.11 8.65
CA THR A 391 -29.26 -1.48 9.98
C THR A 391 -29.58 -2.51 11.06
N ARG A 392 -30.54 -3.40 10.80
CA ARG A 392 -30.88 -4.49 11.71
C ARG A 392 -29.69 -5.45 11.90
N LEU A 393 -29.02 -5.85 10.82
CA LEU A 393 -27.83 -6.71 10.90
C LEU A 393 -26.69 -6.03 11.65
N ALA A 394 -26.47 -4.73 11.44
CA ALA A 394 -25.45 -3.96 12.16
C ALA A 394 -25.71 -3.89 13.68
N LEU A 395 -26.97 -3.97 14.11
CA LEU A 395 -27.37 -3.82 15.52
C LEU A 395 -27.61 -5.16 16.23
N CYS A 396 -28.03 -6.20 15.51
CA CYS A 396 -28.46 -7.47 16.09
C CYS A 396 -27.44 -8.60 15.92
N GLU A 397 -26.63 -8.56 14.86
CA GLU A 397 -25.63 -9.59 14.59
C GLU A 397 -24.29 -9.27 15.24
N HIS A 398 -23.43 -10.28 15.35
CA HIS A 398 -22.07 -10.15 15.85
C HIS A 398 -21.07 -10.69 14.81
N GLY A 399 -19.83 -10.20 14.85
CA GLY A 399 -18.75 -10.69 14.00
C GLY A 399 -18.81 -10.17 12.55
N TRP A 400 -18.49 -11.03 11.57
CA TRP A 400 -18.26 -10.57 10.19
C TRP A 400 -19.52 -10.02 9.50
N ALA A 401 -20.70 -10.59 9.77
CA ALA A 401 -21.96 -10.10 9.22
C ALA A 401 -22.25 -8.66 9.66
N GLN A 402 -22.04 -8.36 10.94
CA GLN A 402 -22.17 -7.02 11.50
C GLN A 402 -21.20 -6.03 10.85
N VAL A 403 -19.91 -6.39 10.78
CA VAL A 403 -18.87 -5.55 10.14
C VAL A 403 -19.21 -5.26 8.68
N ARG A 404 -19.62 -6.29 7.93
CA ARG A 404 -20.03 -6.14 6.53
C ARG A 404 -21.24 -5.23 6.40
N ALA A 405 -22.23 -5.36 7.29
CA ALA A 405 -23.42 -4.51 7.28
C ALA A 405 -23.07 -3.04 7.55
N VAL A 406 -22.28 -2.75 8.58
CA VAL A 406 -21.84 -1.37 8.91
C VAL A 406 -21.00 -0.78 7.79
N ARG A 407 -20.11 -1.58 7.18
CA ARG A 407 -19.33 -1.16 6.01
C ARG A 407 -20.23 -0.79 4.84
N LEU A 408 -21.13 -1.69 4.44
CA LEU A 408 -22.03 -1.46 3.30
C LEU A 408 -22.91 -0.24 3.53
N LEU A 409 -23.40 -0.01 4.76
CA LEU A 409 -24.11 1.21 5.10
C LEU A 409 -23.25 2.46 4.94
N GLY A 410 -21.99 2.40 5.35
CA GLY A 410 -21.05 3.50 5.19
C GLY A 410 -20.63 3.79 3.74
N GLU A 411 -20.61 2.76 2.88
CA GLU A 411 -20.30 2.90 1.46
C GLU A 411 -21.51 3.31 0.63
N ALA A 412 -22.68 2.73 0.90
CA ALA A 412 -23.90 2.93 0.11
C ALA A 412 -24.57 4.28 0.39
N MET A 413 -24.59 4.74 1.65
CA MET A 413 -25.52 5.82 1.97
C MET A 413 -25.01 7.23 1.69
N GLY A 414 -23.69 7.49 1.58
CA GLY A 414 -23.10 8.85 1.46
C GLY A 414 -23.47 9.84 2.59
N SER A 415 -24.47 9.48 3.39
CA SER A 415 -25.18 10.17 4.44
C SER A 415 -25.44 9.06 5.46
N GLY A 416 -24.67 9.03 6.55
CA GLY A 416 -24.72 7.96 7.55
C GLY A 416 -26.10 7.75 8.20
N PHE A 417 -26.16 6.93 9.24
CA PHE A 417 -27.39 6.73 10.00
C PHE A 417 -28.06 8.07 10.33
N ARG A 418 -29.35 8.21 9.99
CA ARG A 418 -30.12 9.40 10.36
C ARG A 418 -30.28 9.50 11.87
N ASP A 419 -30.24 8.38 12.57
CA ASP A 419 -30.33 8.28 14.02
C ASP A 419 -28.94 8.34 14.68
N PRO A 420 -28.60 9.44 15.39
CA PRO A 420 -27.37 9.53 16.18
C PRO A 420 -27.24 8.45 17.25
N GLY A 421 -28.34 7.93 17.78
CA GLY A 421 -28.35 6.88 18.81
C GLY A 421 -27.79 5.57 18.29
N VAL A 422 -28.16 5.18 17.06
CA VAL A 422 -27.60 4.00 16.39
C VAL A 422 -26.09 4.17 16.16
N LEU A 423 -25.69 5.33 15.65
CA LEU A 423 -24.27 5.62 15.41
C LEU A 423 -23.46 5.60 16.70
N LEU A 424 -23.99 6.18 17.78
CA LEU A 424 -23.35 6.18 19.08
C LEU A 424 -23.17 4.75 19.62
N ARG A 425 -24.16 3.86 19.45
CA ARG A 425 -24.04 2.45 19.83
C ARG A 425 -22.90 1.76 19.06
N LEU A 426 -22.82 1.96 17.74
CA LEU A 426 -21.76 1.36 16.92
C LEU A 426 -20.36 1.92 17.23
N LEU A 427 -20.26 3.21 17.60
CA LEU A 427 -19.00 3.80 18.07
C LEU A 427 -18.55 3.30 19.45
N ASN A 428 -19.47 2.68 20.21
CA ASN A 428 -19.20 2.01 21.48
C ASN A 428 -19.04 0.49 21.35
N ASP A 429 -19.21 -0.06 20.14
CA ASP A 429 -19.11 -1.50 19.90
C ASP A 429 -17.73 -2.04 20.31
N PRO A 430 -17.61 -3.22 20.95
CA PRO A 430 -16.33 -3.80 21.34
C PRO A 430 -15.42 -4.14 20.15
N ASP A 431 -15.97 -4.41 18.96
CA ASP A 431 -15.22 -4.72 17.75
C ASP A 431 -14.62 -3.44 17.11
N ILE A 432 -13.29 -3.41 17.02
CA ILE A 432 -12.54 -2.31 16.41
C ILE A 432 -12.96 -2.03 14.95
N ARG A 433 -13.43 -3.05 14.23
CA ARG A 433 -13.84 -2.95 12.82
C ARG A 433 -15.16 -2.20 12.72
N VAL A 434 -16.11 -2.51 13.61
CA VAL A 434 -17.40 -1.81 13.70
C VAL A 434 -17.16 -0.34 14.04
N ARG A 435 -16.33 -0.05 15.07
CA ARG A 435 -15.98 1.33 15.44
C ARG A 435 -15.31 2.09 14.29
N TYR A 436 -14.37 1.46 13.58
CA TYR A 436 -13.69 2.06 12.44
C TYR A 436 -14.67 2.49 11.35
N TRP A 437 -15.57 1.59 10.94
CA TRP A 437 -16.54 1.89 9.89
C TRP A 437 -17.59 2.90 10.37
N ALA A 438 -18.07 2.79 11.62
CA ALA A 438 -18.98 3.76 12.22
C ALA A 438 -18.39 5.18 12.25
N ALA A 439 -17.12 5.35 12.65
CA ALA A 439 -16.46 6.65 12.66
C ALA A 439 -16.39 7.30 11.26
N ARG A 440 -16.30 6.49 10.19
CA ARG A 440 -16.32 7.00 8.81
C ARG A 440 -17.70 7.49 8.35
N MET A 441 -18.78 7.04 9.00
CA MET A 441 -20.17 7.38 8.66
C MET A 441 -20.65 8.72 9.22
N VAL A 442 -19.94 9.27 10.21
CA VAL A 442 -20.25 10.53 10.89
C VAL A 442 -20.34 11.70 9.91
N ARG A 443 -21.38 12.54 9.96
CA ARG A 443 -21.53 13.71 9.08
C ARG A 443 -21.15 15.03 9.75
N GLY A 444 -21.02 15.04 11.07
CA GLY A 444 -20.65 16.22 11.85
C GLY A 444 -21.84 16.96 12.48
N ASN A 445 -23.07 16.47 12.28
CA ASN A 445 -24.30 17.06 12.81
C ASN A 445 -25.05 16.14 13.79
N GLU A 446 -24.46 14.99 14.16
CA GLU A 446 -25.07 13.99 15.04
C GLU A 446 -25.05 14.39 16.54
N GLY A 447 -24.60 15.60 16.85
CA GLY A 447 -24.63 16.16 18.20
C GLY A 447 -23.45 15.76 19.08
N LYS A 448 -23.43 16.36 20.28
CA LYS A 448 -22.31 16.27 21.23
C LYS A 448 -21.97 14.83 21.69
N PRO A 449 -22.93 13.92 21.94
CA PRO A 449 -22.59 12.55 22.36
C PRO A 449 -21.73 11.78 21.35
N VAL A 450 -22.04 11.91 20.05
CA VAL A 450 -21.25 11.28 18.99
C VAL A 450 -19.86 11.92 18.89
N MET A 451 -19.78 13.26 18.95
CA MET A 451 -18.51 13.98 18.94
C MET A 451 -17.61 13.55 20.11
N ASN A 452 -18.14 13.53 21.33
CA ASN A 452 -17.40 13.09 22.52
C ASN A 452 -16.88 11.67 22.36
N ARG A 453 -17.71 10.78 21.82
CA ARG A 453 -17.27 9.40 21.60
C ARG A 453 -16.15 9.29 20.55
N LEU A 454 -16.16 10.13 19.52
CA LEU A 454 -15.05 10.20 18.56
C LEU A 454 -13.77 10.74 19.21
N ILE A 455 -13.88 11.70 20.14
CA ILE A 455 -12.75 12.20 20.92
C ILE A 455 -12.15 11.06 21.77
N ASP A 456 -12.98 10.30 22.49
CA ASP A 456 -12.53 9.15 23.26
C ASP A 456 -11.82 8.12 22.36
N ASN A 457 -12.43 7.80 21.21
CA ASN A 457 -11.86 6.86 20.25
C ASN A 457 -10.55 7.38 19.64
N LEU A 458 -10.42 8.68 19.41
CA LEU A 458 -9.19 9.31 18.93
C LEU A 458 -8.05 9.17 19.93
N GLU A 459 -8.33 9.36 21.22
CA GLU A 459 -7.32 9.31 22.28
C GLU A 459 -6.97 7.86 22.68
N LEU A 460 -7.97 6.98 22.79
CA LEU A 460 -7.83 5.69 23.48
C LEU A 460 -7.84 4.46 22.56
N SER A 461 -8.27 4.59 21.31
CA SER A 461 -8.33 3.42 20.40
C SER A 461 -7.04 3.18 19.61
N CYS A 462 -6.99 2.01 18.97
CA CYS A 462 -5.94 1.65 18.02
C CYS A 462 -5.90 2.62 16.81
N VAL A 463 -4.77 2.60 16.10
CA VAL A 463 -4.41 3.52 15.01
C VAL A 463 -5.53 3.73 13.99
N HIS A 464 -6.29 2.69 13.63
CA HIS A 464 -7.36 2.80 12.61
C HIS A 464 -8.55 3.57 13.09
N VAL A 465 -9.04 3.20 14.27
CA VAL A 465 -10.22 3.82 14.85
C VAL A 465 -9.89 5.26 15.21
N ALA A 466 -8.67 5.52 15.71
CA ALA A 466 -8.19 6.88 15.95
C ALA A 466 -8.13 7.70 14.65
N GLY A 467 -7.52 7.18 13.58
CA GLY A 467 -7.47 7.85 12.29
C GLY A 467 -8.85 8.08 11.66
N ALA A 468 -9.76 7.10 11.76
CA ALA A 468 -11.14 7.27 11.30
C ALA A 468 -11.91 8.30 12.14
N SER A 469 -11.69 8.33 13.45
CA SER A 469 -12.31 9.30 14.35
C SER A 469 -11.79 10.71 14.12
N ALA A 470 -10.51 10.89 13.80
CA ALA A 470 -9.96 12.18 13.38
C ALA A 470 -10.67 12.73 12.14
N ARG A 471 -10.92 11.89 11.12
CA ARG A 471 -11.70 12.27 9.93
C ARG A 471 -13.18 12.53 10.22
N GLY A 472 -13.75 11.83 11.21
CA GLY A 472 -15.11 12.11 11.68
C GLY A 472 -15.20 13.47 12.36
N LEU A 473 -14.24 13.78 13.24
CA LEU A 473 -14.15 15.04 13.98
C LEU A 473 -13.90 16.25 13.08
N GLU A 474 -13.18 16.06 11.98
CA GLU A 474 -12.99 17.08 10.93
C GLU A 474 -14.31 17.74 10.50
N ARG A 475 -15.40 16.97 10.47
CA ARG A 475 -16.72 17.38 9.94
C ARG A 475 -17.57 18.17 10.95
N PHE A 476 -17.24 18.13 12.24
CA PHE A 476 -18.02 18.82 13.28
C PHE A 476 -17.76 20.33 13.32
N HIS A 477 -16.63 20.81 12.76
CA HIS A 477 -16.23 22.22 12.75
C HIS A 477 -16.34 22.93 14.12
N SER A 478 -16.19 22.20 15.23
CA SER A 478 -16.31 22.72 16.59
C SER A 478 -14.95 23.00 17.23
N SER A 479 -14.86 24.01 18.09
CA SER A 479 -13.63 24.32 18.83
C SER A 479 -13.22 23.18 19.78
N GLU A 480 -14.17 22.38 20.26
CA GLU A 480 -13.91 21.18 21.06
C GLU A 480 -13.24 20.07 20.23
N ALA A 481 -13.73 19.80 19.01
CA ALA A 481 -13.11 18.85 18.09
C ALA A 481 -11.70 19.29 17.68
N VAL A 482 -11.50 20.58 17.39
CA VAL A 482 -10.16 21.14 17.06
C VAL A 482 -9.20 21.00 18.24
N ARG A 483 -9.65 21.29 19.48
CA ARG A 483 -8.83 21.11 20.68
C ARG A 483 -8.44 19.65 20.89
N ALA A 484 -9.37 18.71 20.70
CA ALA A 484 -9.10 17.28 20.77
C ALA A 484 -8.06 16.85 19.73
N LEU A 485 -8.24 17.24 18.45
CA LEU A 485 -7.27 16.98 17.38
C LEU A 485 -5.88 17.52 17.72
N ARG A 486 -5.77 18.77 18.19
CA ARG A 486 -4.48 19.37 18.61
C ARG A 486 -3.86 18.63 19.80
N ARG A 487 -4.67 18.21 20.78
CA ARG A 487 -4.19 17.42 21.92
C ARG A 487 -3.63 16.08 21.45
N THR A 488 -4.38 15.35 20.63
CA THR A 488 -3.95 14.06 20.07
C THR A 488 -2.66 14.19 19.25
N TYR A 489 -2.54 15.25 18.45
CA TYR A 489 -1.31 15.52 17.70
C TYR A 489 -0.07 15.62 18.58
N ARG A 490 -0.22 16.20 19.79
CA ARG A 490 0.87 16.41 20.75
C ARG A 490 1.16 15.15 21.57
N THR A 491 0.14 14.36 21.89
CA THR A 491 0.28 13.22 22.81
C THR A 491 0.57 11.89 22.13
N ARG A 492 0.06 11.66 20.92
CA ARG A 492 0.27 10.40 20.19
C ARG A 492 1.54 10.46 19.35
N THR A 493 2.28 9.35 19.33
CA THR A 493 3.50 9.18 18.54
C THR A 493 3.27 8.40 17.24
N ASP A 494 2.05 7.92 16.98
CA ASP A 494 1.74 7.19 15.75
C ASP A 494 1.78 8.13 14.52
N TRP A 495 2.74 7.94 13.61
CA TRP A 495 2.85 8.78 12.40
C TRP A 495 1.51 8.83 11.64
N TYR A 496 0.89 7.68 11.36
CA TYR A 496 -0.38 7.65 10.63
C TYR A 496 -1.48 8.49 11.28
N VAL A 497 -1.63 8.44 12.61
CA VAL A 497 -2.66 9.24 13.29
C VAL A 497 -2.33 10.72 13.21
N ARG A 498 -1.06 11.12 13.43
CA ARG A 498 -0.62 12.51 13.33
C ARG A 498 -0.81 13.07 11.92
N ASP A 499 -0.55 12.26 10.89
CA ASP A 499 -0.80 12.62 9.49
C ASP A 499 -2.28 12.95 9.23
N VAL A 500 -3.17 12.06 9.67
CA VAL A 500 -4.62 12.26 9.50
C VAL A 500 -5.13 13.43 10.32
N VAL A 501 -4.66 13.56 11.57
CA VAL A 501 -5.00 14.69 12.45
C VAL A 501 -4.53 16.02 11.86
N TYR A 502 -3.30 16.08 11.32
CA TYR A 502 -2.80 17.27 10.65
C TYR A 502 -3.67 17.65 9.45
N ARG A 503 -4.04 16.68 8.60
CA ARG A 503 -4.95 16.93 7.46
C ARG A 503 -6.32 17.47 7.92
N ALA A 504 -6.86 16.93 9.01
CA ALA A 504 -8.12 17.41 9.61
C ALA A 504 -8.01 18.80 10.22
N LEU A 505 -6.89 19.13 10.87
CA LEU A 505 -6.63 20.48 11.38
C LEU A 505 -6.47 21.48 10.23
N ARG A 506 -5.84 21.03 9.14
CA ARG A 506 -5.60 21.84 7.95
C ARG A 506 -6.85 22.19 7.17
N SER A 507 -7.77 21.25 6.97
CA SER A 507 -9.06 21.55 6.34
C SER A 507 -9.89 22.55 7.17
N ASN A 508 -9.67 22.62 8.47
CA ASN A 508 -10.24 23.62 9.37
C ASN A 508 -9.45 24.95 9.43
N GLY A 509 -8.33 25.07 8.69
CA GLY A 509 -7.48 26.27 8.69
C GLY A 509 -6.64 26.48 9.97
N ARG A 510 -6.41 25.42 10.77
CA ARG A 510 -5.82 25.48 12.12
C ARG A 510 -4.48 24.74 12.23
N THR A 511 -3.51 25.06 11.38
CA THR A 511 -2.19 24.36 11.33
C THR A 511 -1.07 25.05 12.10
N HIS A 512 -1.28 26.27 12.58
CA HIS A 512 -0.24 27.02 13.29
C HIS A 512 -0.08 26.56 14.75
N LEU A 513 1.16 26.54 15.24
CA LEU A 513 1.49 26.15 16.61
C LEU A 513 0.92 27.11 17.67
N SER A 514 0.84 28.41 17.34
CA SER A 514 0.55 29.53 18.25
C SER A 514 -0.93 29.89 18.40
N GLU A 515 -1.86 29.20 17.75
CA GLU A 515 -3.30 29.40 17.98
C GLU A 515 -3.72 28.71 19.31
N SER A 516 -3.20 29.22 20.42
CA SER A 516 -3.70 28.98 21.77
C SER A 516 -4.64 30.12 22.12
N GLY A 517 -5.88 30.04 21.64
CA GLY A 517 -6.99 30.92 22.01
C GLY A 517 -8.18 30.10 22.41
#